data_AF-A0A962CJX2-F1
#
_entry.id   AF-A0A962CJX2-F1
#
_cell.length_a   1.000
_cell.length_b   1.000
_cell.length_c   1.000
_cell.angle_alpha   90.00
_cell.angle_beta   90.00
_cell.angle_gamma   90.00
#
_symmetry.space_group_name_H-M   'P 1'
#
loop_
_entity.id
_entity.type
_entity.pdbx_description
1 polymer ?
#
loop_
_entity_poly.entity_id
_entity_poly.type
_entity_poly.pdbx_seq_one_letter_code
_entity_poly.pdbx_strand_id
1 'polypeptide(L)'
;MKMILLADTSQTRRRALSAALSNAGFGVTAVEGLAEAYEALMRARIGHGNLDAVVLGWPEYSEGVAEDVFGLLHGERFEHLPVLVMADSSNANAVNWRMSRPRTALTFWSEYLEAPSAIGHLLRPDQSIEPARSAHDQQIRILLVDDSATVRAGYSKLLQKHGYQVETAESVAEGWKKVTENSFDIAIIDYL
;
A
#
# COMPACT_ATOMS: atom_id res chain seq x y z
N MET A 1 20.36 10.85 0.78
CA MET A 1 19.31 10.70 1.81
C MET A 1 17.99 11.08 1.17
N LYS A 2 16.96 10.26 1.34
CA LYS A 2 15.63 10.50 0.77
C LYS A 2 14.80 11.36 1.73
N MET A 3 14.17 12.41 1.23
CA MET A 3 13.49 13.42 2.05
C MET A 3 11.97 13.22 2.02
N ILE A 4 11.37 13.14 3.21
CA ILE A 4 9.95 12.87 3.43
C ILE A 4 9.30 14.08 4.09
N LEU A 5 8.22 14.59 3.50
CA LEU A 5 7.31 15.51 4.16
C LEU A 5 6.25 14.70 4.92
N LEU A 6 6.11 14.94 6.23
CA LEU A 6 5.12 14.27 7.09
C LEU A 6 4.13 15.30 7.63
N ALA A 7 2.84 15.10 7.39
CA ALA A 7 1.78 15.94 7.93
C ALA A 7 0.75 15.09 8.67
N ASP A 8 0.51 15.40 9.94
CA ASP A 8 -0.55 14.80 10.77
C ASP A 8 -0.88 15.78 11.89
N THR A 9 -2.13 15.88 12.36
CA THR A 9 -2.52 16.85 13.39
C THR A 9 -2.02 16.50 14.79
N SER A 10 -1.77 15.21 15.07
CA SER A 10 -1.29 14.75 16.36
C SER A 10 0.23 14.85 16.48
N GLN A 11 0.70 15.67 17.42
CA GLN A 11 2.14 15.81 17.70
C GLN A 11 2.79 14.48 18.08
N THR A 12 2.08 13.61 18.82
CA THR A 12 2.57 12.29 19.21
C THR A 12 2.79 11.40 17.99
N ARG A 13 1.83 11.39 17.05
CA ARG A 13 1.94 10.64 15.79
C ARG A 13 3.10 11.16 14.93
N ARG A 14 3.20 12.49 14.78
CA ARG A 14 4.33 13.12 14.07
C ARG A 14 5.67 12.69 14.66
N ARG A 15 5.83 12.74 15.99
CA ARG A 15 7.07 12.34 16.67
C ARG A 15 7.38 10.87 16.49
N ALA A 16 6.42 9.98 16.73
CA ALA A 16 6.61 8.54 16.62
C ALA A 16 7.00 8.13 15.20
N LEU A 17 6.28 8.62 14.20
CA LEU A 17 6.55 8.28 12.80
C LEU A 17 7.83 8.94 12.28
N SER A 18 8.14 10.17 12.70
CA SER A 18 9.44 10.80 12.38
C SER A 18 10.61 9.97 12.92
N ALA A 19 10.51 9.45 14.14
CA ALA A 19 11.53 8.59 14.71
C ALA A 19 11.67 7.27 13.93
N ALA A 20 10.55 6.61 13.61
CA ALA A 20 10.56 5.37 12.83
C ALA A 20 11.20 5.56 11.44
N LEU A 21 10.82 6.62 10.72
CA LEU A 21 11.38 6.94 9.41
C LEU A 21 12.85 7.36 9.48
N SER A 22 13.23 8.14 10.49
CA SER A 22 14.64 8.56 10.68
C SER A 22 15.55 7.37 11.00
N ASN A 23 15.08 6.44 11.84
CA ASN A 23 15.80 5.20 12.13
C ASN A 23 16.00 4.32 10.89
N ALA A 24 15.08 4.39 9.92
CA ALA A 24 15.20 3.72 8.63
C ALA A 24 16.08 4.49 7.60
N GLY A 25 16.68 5.62 7.98
CA GLY A 25 17.61 6.39 7.15
C GLY A 25 16.97 7.45 6.26
N PHE A 26 15.71 7.81 6.50
CA PHE A 26 15.02 8.90 5.81
C PHE A 26 15.23 10.24 6.52
N GLY A 27 15.33 11.33 5.76
CA GLY A 27 15.23 12.69 6.32
C GLY A 27 13.76 13.09 6.41
N VAL A 28 13.29 13.55 7.57
CA VAL A 28 11.87 13.87 7.80
C VAL A 28 11.69 15.36 8.09
N THR A 29 10.77 16.00 7.37
CA THR A 29 10.24 17.32 7.66
C THR A 29 8.79 17.16 8.11
N ALA A 30 8.54 17.29 9.41
CA ALA A 30 7.20 17.15 9.98
C ALA A 30 6.52 18.52 10.12
N VAL A 31 5.25 18.59 9.68
CA VAL A 31 4.39 19.79 9.71
C VAL A 31 3.06 19.49 10.39
N GLU A 32 2.40 20.48 10.96
CA GLU A 32 1.28 20.25 11.91
C GLU A 32 -0.04 19.84 11.26
N GLY A 33 -0.15 19.85 9.94
CA GLY A 33 -1.34 19.40 9.24
C GLY A 33 -1.31 19.70 7.75
N LEU A 34 -2.45 19.48 7.09
CA LEU A 34 -2.57 19.59 5.65
C LEU A 34 -2.33 21.02 5.12
N ALA A 35 -2.66 22.06 5.89
CA ALA A 35 -2.43 23.45 5.47
C ALA A 35 -0.93 23.76 5.29
N GLU A 36 -0.11 23.38 6.26
CA GLU A 36 1.34 23.54 6.17
C GLU A 36 1.94 22.60 5.11
N ALA A 37 1.36 21.41 4.93
CA ALA A 37 1.75 20.50 3.86
C ALA A 37 1.50 21.12 2.48
N TYR A 38 0.37 21.79 2.29
CA TYR A 38 0.04 22.50 1.05
C TYR A 38 1.09 23.57 0.73
N GLU A 39 1.41 24.42 1.70
CA GLU A 39 2.44 25.46 1.58
C GLU A 39 3.82 24.88 1.26
N ALA A 40 4.19 23.78 1.92
CA ALA A 40 5.44 23.08 1.67
C ALA A 40 5.48 22.49 0.24
N LEU A 41 4.40 21.84 -0.20
CA LEU A 41 4.28 21.28 -1.54
C LEU A 41 4.36 22.34 -2.63
N MET A 42 3.68 23.47 -2.45
CA MET A 42 3.73 24.60 -3.39
C MET A 42 5.17 25.06 -3.67
N ARG A 43 6.00 25.10 -2.62
CA ARG A 43 7.41 25.52 -2.68
C ARG A 43 8.38 24.39 -3.03
N ALA A 44 7.95 23.13 -2.93
CA ALA A 44 8.83 21.97 -3.04
C ALA A 44 9.30 21.71 -4.48
N ARG A 45 10.60 21.43 -4.65
CA ARG A 45 11.10 20.81 -5.88
C ARG A 45 11.11 19.29 -5.70
N ILE A 46 10.59 18.55 -6.66
CA ILE A 46 10.58 17.08 -6.57
C ILE A 46 11.93 16.55 -7.04
N GLY A 47 12.45 15.53 -6.34
CA GLY A 47 13.68 14.85 -6.72
C GLY A 47 14.65 14.68 -5.56
N HIS A 48 15.74 13.94 -5.84
CA HIS A 48 16.68 13.46 -4.84
C HIS A 48 17.31 14.60 -4.03
N GLY A 49 17.09 14.58 -2.70
CA GLY A 49 17.61 15.60 -1.78
C GLY A 49 16.70 16.81 -1.57
N ASN A 50 15.55 16.87 -2.23
CA ASN A 50 14.51 17.89 -1.99
C ASN A 50 13.25 17.25 -1.39
N LEU A 51 12.31 16.80 -2.22
CA LEU A 51 11.13 16.05 -1.80
C LEU A 51 11.08 14.75 -2.60
N ASP A 52 11.19 13.63 -1.89
CA ASP A 52 11.18 12.29 -2.47
C ASP A 52 9.87 11.54 -2.19
N ALA A 53 9.20 11.81 -1.07
CA ALA A 53 7.90 11.23 -0.73
C ALA A 53 7.11 12.12 0.25
N VAL A 54 5.81 11.87 0.36
CA VAL A 54 4.92 12.53 1.33
C VAL A 54 4.19 11.48 2.15
N VAL A 55 4.04 11.73 3.45
CA VAL A 55 3.21 10.96 4.37
C VAL A 55 2.13 11.88 4.92
N LEU A 56 0.85 11.55 4.70
CA LEU A 56 -0.29 12.34 5.17
C LEU A 56 -1.17 11.52 6.10
N GLY A 57 -1.50 12.08 7.27
CA GLY A 57 -2.64 11.63 8.06
C GLY A 57 -3.94 11.84 7.27
N TRP A 58 -4.73 10.78 7.15
CA TRP A 58 -6.05 10.87 6.51
C TRP A 58 -6.95 11.76 7.37
N PRO A 59 -7.60 12.79 6.80
CA PRO A 59 -8.43 13.69 7.57
C PRO A 59 -9.79 13.06 7.90
N GLU A 60 -10.39 13.51 9.00
CA GLU A 60 -11.78 13.14 9.36
C GLU A 60 -12.80 13.71 8.35
N TYR A 61 -12.49 14.85 7.74
CA TYR A 61 -13.33 15.54 6.76
C TYR A 61 -12.55 15.86 5.49
N SER A 62 -13.19 15.77 4.33
CA SER A 62 -12.56 15.94 3.01
C SER A 62 -12.76 17.32 2.39
N GLU A 63 -13.23 18.31 3.15
CA GLU A 63 -13.55 19.65 2.62
C GLU A 63 -12.39 20.65 2.84
N GLY A 64 -12.33 21.68 1.99
CA GLY A 64 -11.38 22.78 2.09
C GLY A 64 -9.94 22.33 1.85
N VAL A 65 -9.06 22.61 2.81
CA VAL A 65 -7.61 22.34 2.69
C VAL A 65 -7.29 20.87 2.35
N ALA A 66 -8.12 19.93 2.79
CA ALA A 66 -7.95 18.53 2.43
C ALA A 66 -8.10 18.33 0.92
N GLU A 67 -9.17 18.85 0.33
CA GLU A 67 -9.42 18.79 -1.11
C GLU A 67 -8.28 19.46 -1.90
N ASP A 68 -7.81 20.61 -1.45
CA ASP A 68 -6.71 21.34 -2.08
C ASP A 68 -5.41 20.53 -2.10
N VAL A 69 -5.02 19.91 -0.98
CA VAL A 69 -3.80 19.09 -0.89
C VAL A 69 -3.91 17.82 -1.74
N PHE A 70 -5.03 17.11 -1.61
CA PHE A 70 -5.23 15.86 -2.33
C PHE A 70 -5.42 16.06 -3.84
N GLY A 71 -6.02 17.18 -4.24
CA GLY A 71 -6.10 17.64 -5.62
C GLY A 71 -4.74 18.06 -6.17
N LEU A 72 -3.94 18.79 -5.38
CA LEU A 72 -2.58 19.14 -5.75
C LEU A 72 -1.72 17.92 -6.03
N LEU A 73 -1.82 16.88 -5.21
CA LEU A 73 -1.09 15.62 -5.38
C LEU A 73 -1.52 14.80 -6.61
N HIS A 74 -2.71 15.07 -7.17
CA HIS A 74 -3.16 14.52 -8.44
C HIS A 74 -2.67 15.32 -9.66
N GLY A 75 -2.24 16.57 -9.48
CA GLY A 75 -1.76 17.40 -10.58
C GLY A 75 -0.49 16.82 -11.21
N GLU A 76 -0.27 17.12 -12.50
CA GLU A 76 0.86 16.60 -13.31
C GLU A 76 2.22 16.76 -12.62
N ARG A 77 2.40 17.86 -11.88
CA ARG A 77 3.63 18.13 -11.11
C ARG A 77 3.92 17.02 -10.11
N PHE A 78 2.90 16.48 -9.44
CA PHE A 78 3.05 15.56 -8.32
C PHE A 78 2.52 14.15 -8.60
N GLU A 79 1.94 13.88 -9.76
CA GLU A 79 1.34 12.59 -10.13
C GLU A 79 2.21 11.38 -9.77
N HIS A 80 3.52 11.46 -10.00
CA HIS A 80 4.47 10.37 -9.78
C HIS A 80 5.16 10.39 -8.41
N LEU A 81 4.85 11.35 -7.54
CA LEU A 81 5.45 11.45 -6.21
C LEU A 81 4.94 10.29 -5.33
N PRO A 82 5.79 9.51 -4.67
CA PRO A 82 5.35 8.56 -3.65
C PRO A 82 4.52 9.22 -2.55
N VAL A 83 3.31 8.70 -2.29
CA VAL A 83 2.45 9.15 -1.19
C VAL A 83 2.03 7.97 -0.31
N LEU A 84 2.29 8.08 0.99
CA LEU A 84 1.73 7.19 2.00
C LEU A 84 0.62 7.91 2.76
N VAL A 85 -0.55 7.30 2.82
CA VAL A 85 -1.67 7.77 3.64
C VAL A 85 -1.72 6.94 4.92
N MET A 86 -1.84 7.63 6.07
CA MET A 86 -1.99 7.04 7.40
C MET A 86 -3.43 7.24 7.88
N ALA A 87 -4.23 6.18 7.96
CA ALA A 87 -5.62 6.26 8.43
C ALA A 87 -5.79 5.66 9.84
N ASP A 88 -6.83 6.08 10.56
CA ASP A 88 -7.19 5.49 11.85
C ASP A 88 -7.89 4.13 11.71
N SER A 89 -8.63 3.94 10.62
CA SER A 89 -9.39 2.73 10.32
C SER A 89 -9.65 2.61 8.82
N SER A 90 -10.25 1.49 8.40
CA SER A 90 -10.68 1.32 7.01
C SER A 90 -11.72 2.39 6.63
N ASN A 91 -11.37 3.23 5.66
CA ASN A 91 -12.20 4.32 5.16
C ASN A 91 -12.31 4.22 3.64
N ALA A 92 -13.55 4.13 3.13
CA ALA A 92 -13.81 3.99 1.69
C ALA A 92 -13.21 5.15 0.87
N ASN A 93 -13.22 6.38 1.39
CA ASN A 93 -12.65 7.53 0.71
C ASN A 93 -11.12 7.43 0.63
N ALA A 94 -10.45 6.96 1.70
CA ALA A 94 -9.01 6.76 1.70
C ALA A 94 -8.59 5.65 0.72
N VAL A 95 -9.37 4.57 0.67
CA VAL A 95 -9.16 3.48 -0.29
C VAL A 95 -9.38 3.97 -1.73
N ASN A 96 -10.47 4.68 -2.00
CA ASN A 96 -10.76 5.23 -3.32
C ASN A 96 -9.65 6.17 -3.79
N TRP A 97 -9.16 7.05 -2.91
CA TRP A 97 -8.06 7.95 -3.22
C TRP A 97 -6.75 7.20 -3.50
N ARG A 98 -6.45 6.14 -2.75
CA ARG A 98 -5.31 5.25 -3.05
C ARG A 98 -5.42 4.66 -4.45
N MET A 99 -6.61 4.26 -4.88
CA MET A 99 -6.82 3.63 -6.19
C MET A 99 -6.81 4.62 -7.35
N SER A 100 -7.07 5.92 -7.11
CA SER A 100 -7.12 6.94 -8.15
C SER A 100 -5.75 7.49 -8.56
N ARG A 101 -4.68 7.12 -7.84
CA ARG A 101 -3.36 7.71 -8.02
C ARG A 101 -2.23 6.67 -7.99
N PRO A 102 -1.31 6.67 -8.97
CA PRO A 102 -0.16 5.77 -8.96
C PRO A 102 0.77 6.07 -7.77
N ARG A 103 1.58 5.08 -7.38
CA ARG A 103 2.58 5.20 -6.29
C ARG A 103 2.00 5.73 -4.98
N THR A 104 0.84 5.19 -4.62
CA THR A 104 0.14 5.52 -3.39
C THR A 104 -0.06 4.26 -2.56
N ALA A 105 0.27 4.33 -1.27
CA ALA A 105 -0.03 3.29 -0.29
C ALA A 105 -0.94 3.85 0.82
N LEU A 106 -1.69 2.96 1.46
CA LEU A 106 -2.53 3.25 2.61
C LEU A 106 -2.14 2.27 3.72
N THR A 107 -1.87 2.78 4.91
CA THR A 107 -1.61 1.99 6.13
C THR A 107 -2.40 2.58 7.29
N PHE A 108 -2.43 1.88 8.42
CA PHE A 108 -3.14 2.31 9.62
C PHE A 108 -2.18 2.84 10.69
N TRP A 109 -2.67 3.77 11.51
CA TRP A 109 -1.90 4.27 12.66
C TRP A 109 -1.57 3.18 13.68
N SER A 110 -2.38 2.12 13.78
CA SER A 110 -2.07 0.92 14.57
C SER A 110 -0.82 0.17 14.08
N GLU A 111 -0.46 0.35 12.80
CA GLU A 111 0.61 -0.34 12.09
C GLU A 111 1.73 0.63 11.66
N TYR A 112 1.85 1.79 12.33
CA TYR A 112 2.78 2.85 11.88
C TYR A 112 4.25 2.42 11.78
N LEU A 113 4.65 1.34 12.44
CA LEU A 113 5.99 0.76 12.32
C LEU A 113 6.27 0.15 10.93
N GLU A 114 5.24 -0.13 10.14
CA GLU A 114 5.37 -0.63 8.76
C GLU A 114 5.57 0.51 7.74
N ALA A 115 5.27 1.76 8.13
CA ALA A 115 5.38 2.92 7.26
C ALA A 115 6.76 3.10 6.59
N PRO A 116 7.91 2.85 7.25
CA PRO A 116 9.22 2.91 6.59
C PRO A 116 9.36 1.88 5.47
N SER A 117 8.83 0.67 5.64
CA SER A 117 8.82 -0.36 4.60
C SER A 117 7.94 0.08 3.43
N ALA A 118 6.71 0.53 3.72
CA ALA A 118 5.78 1.02 2.71
C ALA A 118 6.38 2.16 1.87
N ILE A 119 7.01 3.15 2.50
CA ILE A 119 7.71 4.24 1.81
C ILE A 119 8.90 3.71 0.99
N GLY A 120 9.67 2.77 1.54
CA GLY A 120 10.78 2.12 0.83
C GLY A 120 10.34 1.48 -0.47
N HIS A 121 9.21 0.77 -0.46
CA HIS A 121 8.60 0.17 -1.64
C HIS A 121 8.14 1.22 -2.66
N LEU A 122 7.43 2.27 -2.22
CA LEU A 122 6.97 3.33 -3.12
C LEU A 122 8.14 4.11 -3.79
N LEU A 123 9.25 4.28 -3.07
CA LEU A 123 10.45 4.95 -3.57
C LEU A 123 11.27 4.08 -4.56
N ARG A 124 11.07 2.75 -4.54
CA ARG A 124 11.78 1.78 -5.40
C ARG A 124 10.77 0.92 -6.17
N PRO A 125 10.05 1.51 -7.14
CA PRO A 125 9.04 0.78 -7.93
C PRO A 125 9.63 -0.45 -8.64
N ASP A 126 10.92 -0.42 -9.03
CA ASP A 126 11.58 -1.49 -9.77
C ASP A 126 12.10 -2.65 -8.90
N GLN A 127 12.03 -2.58 -7.57
CA GLN A 127 12.48 -3.68 -6.68
C GLN A 127 11.34 -4.49 -6.05
N SER A 128 10.09 -4.30 -6.47
CA SER A 128 8.96 -5.10 -5.96
C SER A 128 8.00 -5.53 -7.07
N ILE A 129 8.53 -6.28 -8.04
CA ILE A 129 8.20 -7.70 -8.24
C ILE A 129 9.49 -8.38 -8.74
N GLU A 130 10.50 -8.58 -7.88
CA GLU A 130 11.24 -9.82 -8.05
C GLU A 130 10.30 -10.90 -7.52
N PRO A 131 9.71 -11.77 -8.37
CA PRO A 131 9.01 -12.95 -7.85
C PRO A 131 10.01 -13.62 -6.93
N ALA A 132 9.68 -13.80 -5.65
CA ALA A 132 10.58 -14.29 -4.60
C ALA A 132 11.59 -15.30 -5.17
N ARG A 133 12.75 -14.81 -5.62
CA ARG A 133 13.79 -15.66 -6.17
C ARG A 133 14.72 -15.94 -5.03
N SER A 134 14.31 -16.95 -4.25
CA SER A 134 15.12 -17.84 -3.40
C SER A 134 14.12 -18.65 -2.58
N ALA A 135 13.95 -19.96 -2.70
CA ALA A 135 14.75 -20.98 -3.34
C ALA A 135 13.82 -22.16 -3.64
N HIS A 136 13.48 -22.37 -4.91
CA HIS A 136 13.25 -23.66 -5.57
C HIS A 136 12.69 -23.36 -6.95
N ASP A 137 13.07 -24.19 -7.91
CA ASP A 137 12.53 -24.30 -9.26
C ASP A 137 11.05 -24.79 -9.25
N GLN A 138 10.27 -24.40 -8.24
CA GLN A 138 8.94 -24.91 -7.97
C GLN A 138 7.92 -23.78 -8.05
N GLN A 139 7.05 -23.93 -9.05
CA GLN A 139 5.90 -23.09 -9.28
C GLN A 139 4.93 -23.24 -8.09
N ILE A 140 4.76 -22.18 -7.29
CA ILE A 140 3.88 -22.17 -6.11
C ILE A 140 2.48 -22.67 -6.49
N ARG A 141 1.96 -23.66 -5.76
CA ARG A 141 0.65 -24.29 -5.96
C ARG A 141 -0.38 -23.74 -4.98
N ILE A 142 -1.43 -23.16 -5.52
CA ILE A 142 -2.54 -22.53 -4.78
C ILE A 142 -3.80 -23.38 -4.93
N LEU A 143 -4.47 -23.68 -3.82
CA LEU A 143 -5.85 -24.17 -3.81
C LEU A 143 -6.82 -22.99 -3.60
N LEU A 144 -7.73 -22.76 -4.54
CA LEU A 144 -8.80 -21.75 -4.43
C LEU A 144 -10.15 -22.45 -4.18
N VAL A 145 -10.76 -22.21 -3.03
CA VAL A 145 -12.05 -22.80 -2.64
C VAL A 145 -13.12 -21.72 -2.60
N ASP A 146 -14.12 -21.81 -3.47
CA ASP A 146 -15.18 -20.80 -3.62
C ASP A 146 -16.39 -21.43 -4.31
N ASP A 147 -17.62 -21.17 -3.87
CA ASP A 147 -18.83 -21.80 -4.43
C ASP A 147 -19.28 -21.15 -5.76
N SER A 148 -18.86 -19.91 -6.03
CA SER A 148 -19.16 -19.15 -7.23
C SER A 148 -18.23 -19.50 -8.40
N ALA A 149 -18.80 -20.10 -9.43
CA ALA A 149 -18.06 -20.45 -10.66
C ALA A 149 -17.40 -19.22 -11.33
N THR A 150 -18.06 -18.05 -11.27
CA THR A 150 -17.53 -16.80 -11.81
C THR A 150 -16.30 -16.32 -11.04
N VAL A 151 -16.34 -16.42 -9.71
CA VAL A 151 -15.23 -16.00 -8.85
C VAL A 151 -14.05 -16.95 -9.00
N ARG A 152 -14.30 -18.28 -8.98
CA ARG A 152 -13.29 -19.30 -9.29
C ARG A 152 -12.59 -19.03 -10.62
N ALA A 153 -13.34 -18.74 -11.69
CA ALA A 153 -12.78 -18.48 -13.01
C ALA A 153 -11.96 -17.17 -13.04
N GLY A 154 -12.45 -16.10 -12.41
CA GLY A 154 -11.78 -14.81 -12.36
C GLY A 154 -10.44 -14.86 -11.64
N TYR A 155 -10.43 -15.37 -10.41
CA TYR A 155 -9.21 -15.47 -9.61
C TYR A 155 -8.24 -16.52 -10.13
N SER A 156 -8.72 -17.67 -10.61
CA SER A 156 -7.85 -18.67 -11.23
C SER A 156 -7.06 -18.09 -12.40
N LYS A 157 -7.73 -17.37 -13.30
CA LYS A 157 -7.08 -16.70 -14.43
C LYS A 157 -6.09 -15.63 -13.98
N LEU A 158 -6.44 -14.83 -12.97
CA LEU A 158 -5.56 -13.79 -12.43
C LEU A 158 -4.27 -14.40 -11.84
N LEU A 159 -4.41 -15.39 -10.97
CA LEU A 159 -3.29 -16.05 -10.30
C LEU A 159 -2.39 -16.79 -11.31
N GLN A 160 -2.98 -17.52 -12.26
CA GLN A 160 -2.21 -18.19 -13.32
C GLN A 160 -1.43 -17.19 -14.18
N LYS A 161 -1.99 -16.01 -14.49
CA LYS A 161 -1.29 -14.94 -15.21
C LYS A 161 -0.04 -14.46 -14.45
N HIS A 162 -0.03 -14.57 -13.13
CA HIS A 162 1.11 -14.23 -12.28
C HIS A 162 2.07 -15.40 -12.01
N GLY A 163 1.91 -16.53 -12.72
CA GLY A 163 2.84 -17.65 -12.69
C GLY A 163 2.53 -18.74 -11.66
N TYR A 164 1.43 -18.62 -10.91
CA TYR A 164 1.02 -19.64 -9.93
C TYR A 164 0.36 -20.85 -10.62
N GLN A 165 0.52 -22.04 -10.05
CA GLN A 165 -0.34 -23.18 -10.38
C GLN A 165 -1.58 -23.09 -9.51
N VAL A 166 -2.77 -23.09 -10.10
CA VAL A 166 -4.02 -22.93 -9.37
C VAL A 166 -4.91 -24.12 -9.61
N GLU A 167 -5.33 -24.76 -8.51
CA GLU A 167 -6.40 -25.74 -8.51
C GLU A 167 -7.60 -25.15 -7.79
N THR A 168 -8.80 -25.36 -8.33
CA THR A 168 -10.02 -24.79 -7.78
C THR A 168 -10.89 -25.86 -7.15
N ALA A 169 -11.61 -25.56 -6.08
CA ALA A 169 -12.66 -26.41 -5.51
C ALA A 169 -13.94 -25.58 -5.33
N GLU A 170 -15.09 -26.20 -5.58
CA GLU A 170 -16.40 -25.56 -5.45
C GLU A 170 -16.97 -25.63 -4.02
N SER A 171 -16.31 -26.39 -3.14
CA SER A 171 -16.74 -26.53 -1.75
C SER A 171 -15.56 -26.86 -0.84
N VAL A 172 -15.75 -26.60 0.46
CA VAL A 172 -14.79 -26.99 1.51
C VAL A 172 -14.53 -28.50 1.51
N ALA A 173 -15.55 -29.32 1.27
CA ALA A 173 -15.40 -30.78 1.22
C ALA A 173 -14.50 -31.22 0.05
N GLU A 174 -14.69 -30.63 -1.12
CA GLU A 174 -13.81 -30.89 -2.27
C GLU A 174 -12.39 -30.37 -2.02
N GLY A 175 -12.26 -29.15 -1.46
CA GLY A 175 -10.98 -28.58 -1.09
C GLY A 175 -10.22 -29.47 -0.10
N TRP A 176 -10.91 -29.98 0.93
CA TRP A 176 -10.33 -30.88 1.92
C TRP A 176 -9.81 -32.19 1.31
N LYS A 177 -10.60 -32.78 0.39
CA LYS A 177 -10.17 -33.96 -0.35
C LYS A 177 -8.90 -33.66 -1.14
N LYS A 178 -8.85 -32.53 -1.85
CA LYS A 178 -7.69 -32.13 -2.66
C LYS A 178 -6.43 -31.92 -1.83
N VAL A 179 -6.51 -31.26 -0.67
CA VAL A 179 -5.36 -31.06 0.23
C VAL A 179 -4.84 -32.38 0.81
N THR A 180 -5.72 -33.38 0.96
CA THR A 180 -5.30 -34.71 1.44
C THR A 180 -4.58 -35.51 0.35
N GLU A 181 -4.94 -35.30 -0.92
CA GLU A 181 -4.39 -36.02 -2.08
C GLU A 181 -3.18 -35.31 -2.71
N ASN A 182 -3.06 -33.99 -2.53
CA ASN A 182 -2.06 -33.14 -3.19
C ASN A 182 -1.45 -32.15 -2.20
N SER A 183 -0.18 -31.76 -2.44
CA SER A 183 0.47 -30.68 -1.70
C SER A 183 0.16 -29.32 -2.33
N PHE A 184 -0.21 -28.36 -1.48
CA PHE A 184 -0.39 -26.95 -1.81
C PHE A 184 0.44 -26.10 -0.87
N ASP A 185 0.95 -24.98 -1.36
CA ASP A 185 1.70 -24.01 -0.56
C ASP A 185 0.76 -23.02 0.14
N ILE A 186 -0.36 -22.69 -0.52
CA ILE A 186 -1.33 -21.70 -0.07
C ILE A 186 -2.75 -22.21 -0.38
N ALA A 187 -3.67 -22.05 0.58
CA ALA A 187 -5.11 -22.20 0.34
C ALA A 187 -5.81 -20.85 0.51
N ILE A 188 -6.59 -20.44 -0.49
CA ILE A 188 -7.47 -19.27 -0.47
C ILE A 188 -8.88 -19.80 -0.37
N ILE A 189 -9.58 -19.49 0.71
CA ILE A 189 -10.90 -20.02 1.02
C ILE A 189 -11.85 -18.86 1.14
N ASP A 190 -12.89 -18.84 0.31
CA ASP A 190 -13.97 -17.88 0.43
C ASP A 190 -14.72 -18.08 1.75
N TYR A 191 -15.04 -16.97 2.40
CA TYR A 191 -15.80 -16.97 3.64
C TYR A 191 -17.25 -16.68 3.27
N LEU A 192 -18.10 -17.70 3.46
CA LEU A 192 -19.55 -17.66 3.25
C LEU A 192 -20.23 -16.39 3.79
#